data_AF-A0A355C3Y6-F1
#
_entry.id   AF-A0A355C3Y6-F1
#
_cell.length_a   1.000
_cell.length_b   1.000
_cell.length_c   1.000
_cell.angle_alpha   90.00
_cell.angle_beta   90.00
_cell.angle_gamma   90.00
#
_symmetry.space_group_name_H-M   'P 1'
#
loop_
_entity.id
_entity.type
_entity.pdbx_description
1 polymer ?
#
loop_
_entity_poly.entity_id
_entity_poly.type
_entity_poly.pdbx_seq_one_letter_code
_entity_poly.pdbx_strand_id
1 'polypeptide(L)'
;MGGAAPAEAGGQKRQGLIGFAQGQELKGVSGFCVRGAVASLVMLSLPACSTVIRNADASDAAAMTEARAALKVAAADLAWSPWPKPEDASFAARFSGGGDDDRMTRERAVEIYLASFGGADPAARIAADARRHLSAADALAGVAARASEGAGARLSDVAVLEASIADLRETRAVYIAALKKIDADGDTIDGVREPLDAAVKNLGRVADELAENAMKKRSSNFAGPDARRAGAL
;
A
#
# COMPACT_ATOMS: atom_id res chain seq x y z
N MET A 1 3.79 -58.96 16.79
CA MET A 1 5.22 -59.34 16.98
C MET A 1 5.82 -59.58 15.61
N GLY A 2 7.01 -59.00 15.36
CA GLY A 2 7.71 -58.97 14.07
C GLY A 2 7.35 -57.72 13.26
N GLY A 3 8.26 -56.86 12.82
CA GLY A 3 9.72 -56.84 12.84
C GLY A 3 10.18 -55.62 12.03
N ALA A 4 11.31 -55.03 12.41
CA ALA A 4 11.98 -53.85 11.84
C ALA A 4 12.25 -53.99 10.31
N ALA A 5 12.49 -52.94 9.51
CA ALA A 5 13.55 -51.93 9.67
C ALA A 5 13.40 -50.76 8.66
N PRO A 6 14.14 -49.64 8.86
CA PRO A 6 14.12 -48.43 8.03
C PRO A 6 15.30 -48.36 7.03
N ALA A 7 15.17 -47.52 5.98
CA ALA A 7 16.27 -47.05 5.13
C ALA A 7 16.22 -45.50 5.15
N GLU A 8 17.24 -44.78 5.66
CA GLU A 8 18.48 -44.37 4.97
C GLU A 8 18.23 -43.77 3.57
N ALA A 9 18.89 -42.72 3.08
CA ALA A 9 19.76 -41.66 3.58
C ALA A 9 20.07 -40.81 2.32
N GLY A 10 20.32 -39.50 2.47
CA GLY A 10 20.82 -38.65 1.37
C GLY A 10 20.22 -37.24 1.45
N GLY A 11 20.88 -36.20 1.95
CA GLY A 11 22.32 -35.99 2.06
C GLY A 11 22.89 -35.39 0.79
N GLN A 12 22.48 -34.16 0.41
CA GLN A 12 23.25 -33.38 -0.56
C GLN A 12 23.38 -31.91 -0.15
N LYS A 13 24.56 -31.62 0.41
CA LYS A 13 25.15 -30.29 0.56
C LYS A 13 25.65 -29.80 -0.80
N ARG A 14 25.29 -28.56 -1.17
CA ARG A 14 26.05 -27.62 -2.03
C ARG A 14 25.72 -26.24 -1.49
N GLN A 15 26.55 -25.51 -0.73
CA GLN A 15 27.91 -24.97 -0.95
C GLN A 15 28.11 -24.27 -2.31
N GLY A 16 28.43 -22.97 -2.21
CA GLY A 16 28.70 -21.98 -3.27
C GLY A 16 27.77 -20.78 -3.08
N LEU A 17 28.07 -19.71 -2.35
CA LEU A 17 29.31 -18.96 -2.13
C LEU A 17 29.90 -18.38 -3.41
N ILE A 18 29.27 -17.33 -3.94
CA ILE A 18 29.95 -16.26 -4.69
C ILE A 18 29.28 -14.94 -4.31
N GLY A 19 30.00 -14.12 -3.54
CA GLY A 19 29.67 -12.73 -3.31
C GLY A 19 30.07 -11.88 -4.52
N PHE A 20 29.25 -10.89 -4.83
CA PHE A 20 29.66 -9.73 -5.62
C PHE A 20 29.29 -8.48 -4.83
N ALA A 21 30.26 -8.02 -4.05
CA ALA A 21 30.34 -6.64 -3.61
C ALA A 21 30.94 -5.84 -4.76
N GLN A 22 30.18 -4.91 -5.33
CA GLN A 22 30.74 -3.85 -6.16
C GLN A 22 30.39 -2.52 -5.51
N GLY A 23 31.37 -2.01 -4.76
CA GLY A 23 31.39 -0.64 -4.31
C GLY A 23 31.63 0.27 -5.51
N GLN A 24 30.82 1.32 -5.62
CA GLN A 24 31.19 2.51 -6.35
C GLN A 24 31.44 3.63 -5.33
N GLU A 25 32.72 3.83 -5.04
CA GLU A 25 33.26 5.10 -4.56
C GLU A 25 33.01 6.15 -5.64
N LEU A 26 32.18 7.15 -5.36
CA LEU A 26 32.26 8.43 -6.06
C LEU A 26 33.11 9.38 -5.21
N LYS A 27 34.38 9.43 -5.58
CA LYS A 27 35.35 10.44 -5.16
C LYS A 27 35.05 11.77 -5.85
N GLY A 28 34.77 12.78 -5.03
CA GLY A 28 35.40 14.11 -5.13
C GLY A 28 34.80 15.14 -6.08
N VAL A 29 34.28 16.23 -5.51
CA VAL A 29 34.59 17.64 -5.85
C VAL A 29 34.31 18.46 -4.57
N SER A 30 35.34 18.85 -3.80
CA SER A 30 35.92 20.21 -3.78
C SER A 30 34.82 21.30 -3.69
N GLY A 31 34.53 21.87 -2.52
CA GLY A 31 35.37 22.89 -1.91
C GLY A 31 34.87 24.29 -2.28
N PHE A 32 34.04 24.91 -1.42
CA PHE A 32 33.89 26.37 -1.37
C PHE A 32 33.69 26.80 0.09
N CYS A 33 34.78 27.27 0.68
CA CYS A 33 34.76 28.10 1.87
C CYS A 33 34.38 29.53 1.45
N VAL A 34 33.27 30.05 1.98
CA VAL A 34 33.08 31.50 2.09
C VAL A 34 32.82 31.82 3.56
N ARG A 35 33.91 32.21 4.24
CA ARG A 35 33.87 33.02 5.45
C ARG A 35 33.37 34.41 5.05
N GLY A 36 32.26 34.84 5.60
CA GLY A 36 31.75 36.19 5.45
C GLY A 36 30.82 36.54 6.60
N ALA A 37 31.40 37.02 7.70
CA ALA A 37 30.68 37.67 8.77
C ALA A 37 30.29 39.09 8.32
N VAL A 38 29.00 39.42 8.32
CA VAL A 38 28.54 40.80 8.50
C VAL A 38 27.32 40.77 9.41
N ALA A 39 27.52 41.36 10.60
CA ALA A 39 26.48 41.70 11.54
C ALA A 39 25.55 42.75 10.93
N SER A 40 24.25 42.56 11.05
CA SER A 40 23.27 43.65 11.03
C SER A 40 22.11 43.28 11.92
N LEU A 41 22.23 43.77 13.15
CA LEU A 41 21.21 43.84 14.17
C LEU A 41 20.15 44.86 13.70
N VAL A 42 19.03 44.38 13.18
CA VAL A 42 17.83 45.22 13.02
C VAL A 42 16.82 44.75 14.06
N MET A 43 16.80 45.45 15.19
CA MET A 43 15.67 45.42 16.12
C MET A 43 14.48 46.10 15.44
N LEU A 44 13.62 45.30 14.82
CA LEU A 44 12.24 45.69 14.49
C LEU A 44 11.35 45.13 15.60
N SER A 45 11.05 46.00 16.56
CA SER A 45 10.00 45.82 17.56
C SER A 45 8.63 45.80 16.87
N LEU A 46 8.17 44.62 16.50
CA LEU A 46 6.77 44.37 16.16
C LEU A 46 6.00 44.03 17.46
N PRO A 47 4.73 44.43 17.58
CA PRO A 47 3.88 44.01 18.68
C PRO A 47 3.83 42.48 18.69
N ALA A 48 4.21 41.89 19.82
CA ALA A 48 4.19 40.45 20.03
C ALA A 48 2.74 39.94 19.95
N CYS A 49 2.31 39.58 18.75
CA CYS A 49 1.30 38.55 18.58
C CYS A 49 1.87 37.31 19.26
N SER A 50 1.33 36.97 20.42
CA SER A 50 1.54 35.68 21.08
C SER A 50 0.95 34.59 20.18
N THR A 51 1.65 34.26 19.10
CA THR A 51 1.49 32.96 18.45
C THR A 51 2.08 31.96 19.41
N VAL A 52 1.22 31.39 20.25
CA VAL A 52 1.50 30.12 20.91
C VAL A 52 1.71 29.12 19.78
N ILE A 53 2.96 28.97 19.34
CA ILE A 53 3.41 27.83 18.56
C ILE A 53 3.31 26.67 19.56
N ARG A 54 2.14 26.01 19.59
CA ARG A 54 2.12 24.63 20.09
C ARG A 54 3.04 23.88 19.16
N ASN A 55 4.25 23.58 19.65
CA ASN A 55 4.97 22.43 19.14
C ASN A 55 3.97 21.28 19.27
N ALA A 56 3.46 20.75 18.15
CA ALA A 56 3.08 19.35 18.16
C ALA A 56 4.31 18.65 18.73
N ASP A 57 4.17 17.99 19.88
CA ASP A 57 5.31 17.38 20.54
C ASP A 57 6.02 16.52 19.49
N ALA A 58 7.36 16.56 19.45
CA ALA A 58 8.11 15.83 18.42
C ALA A 58 7.71 14.34 18.35
N SER A 59 7.19 13.81 19.47
CA SER A 59 6.54 12.51 19.60
C SER A 59 5.30 12.33 18.71
N ASP A 60 4.39 13.31 18.64
CA ASP A 60 3.19 13.26 17.81
C ASP A 60 3.54 13.32 16.33
N ALA A 61 4.52 14.15 15.95
CA ALA A 61 5.02 14.22 14.58
C ALA A 61 5.71 12.91 14.14
N ALA A 62 6.41 12.24 15.05
CA ALA A 62 6.99 10.93 14.82
C ALA A 62 5.91 9.86 14.64
N ALA A 63 4.93 9.78 15.55
CA ALA A 63 3.82 8.82 15.49
C ALA A 63 2.98 8.96 14.20
N MET A 64 2.74 10.20 13.74
CA MET A 64 2.13 10.49 12.45
C MET A 64 2.88 9.91 11.26
N THR A 65 4.21 10.03 11.29
CA THR A 65 5.09 9.58 10.20
C THR A 65 5.16 8.06 10.18
N GLU A 66 5.21 7.44 11.36
CA GLU A 66 5.17 5.98 11.53
C GLU A 66 3.84 5.38 11.04
N ALA A 67 2.70 5.96 11.44
CA ALA A 67 1.38 5.50 10.99
C ALA A 67 1.25 5.56 9.45
N ARG A 68 1.76 6.63 8.84
CA ARG A 68 1.78 6.78 7.38
C ARG A 68 2.71 5.78 6.70
N ALA A 69 3.87 5.51 7.30
CA ALA A 69 4.80 4.50 6.79
C ALA A 69 4.17 3.10 6.84
N ALA A 70 3.55 2.75 7.97
CA ALA A 70 2.83 1.49 8.14
C ALA A 70 1.70 1.32 7.12
N LEU A 71 0.93 2.40 6.85
CA LEU A 71 -0.13 2.37 5.86
C LEU A 71 0.42 2.09 4.45
N LYS A 72 1.52 2.75 4.06
CA LYS A 72 2.16 2.53 2.76
C LYS A 72 2.75 1.13 2.61
N VAL A 73 3.32 0.58 3.68
CA VAL A 73 3.84 -0.79 3.69
C VAL A 73 2.69 -1.79 3.50
N ALA A 74 1.61 -1.65 4.28
CA ALA A 74 0.43 -2.52 4.14
C ALA A 74 -0.22 -2.39 2.75
N ALA A 75 -0.26 -1.18 2.18
CA ALA A 75 -0.74 -0.95 0.82
C ALA A 75 0.14 -1.63 -0.24
N ALA A 76 1.47 -1.58 -0.07
CA ALA A 76 2.41 -2.26 -0.96
C ALA A 76 2.29 -3.78 -0.88
N ASP A 77 2.07 -4.32 0.33
CA ASP A 77 1.83 -5.75 0.52
C ASP A 77 0.55 -6.23 -0.18
N LEU A 78 -0.51 -5.42 -0.14
CA LEU A 78 -1.77 -5.69 -0.85
C LEU A 78 -1.62 -5.57 -2.37
N ALA A 79 -0.75 -4.67 -2.85
CA ALA A 79 -0.49 -4.46 -4.27
C ALA A 79 0.41 -5.54 -4.91
N TRP A 80 0.91 -6.49 -4.12
CA TRP A 80 1.71 -7.59 -4.65
C TRP A 80 0.90 -8.40 -5.67
N SER A 81 1.47 -8.65 -6.85
CA SER A 81 0.88 -9.58 -7.82
C SER A 81 1.98 -10.34 -8.57
N PRO A 82 1.75 -11.61 -8.94
CA PRO A 82 2.68 -12.40 -9.75
C PRO A 82 2.55 -12.11 -11.26
N TRP A 83 1.57 -11.30 -11.68
CA TRP A 83 1.39 -10.87 -13.06
C TRP A 83 1.71 -9.37 -13.22
N PRO A 84 2.12 -8.93 -14.42
CA PRO A 84 2.26 -7.51 -14.72
C PRO A 84 0.91 -6.79 -14.64
N LYS A 85 0.91 -5.54 -14.17
CA LYS A 85 -0.31 -4.74 -14.00
C LYS A 85 -0.99 -4.49 -15.36
N PRO A 86 -2.27 -4.86 -15.54
CA PRO A 86 -3.01 -4.52 -16.75
C PRO A 86 -3.09 -3.01 -16.92
N GLU A 87 -2.99 -2.55 -18.16
CA GLU A 87 -3.15 -1.13 -18.48
C GLU A 87 -4.62 -0.82 -18.78
N ASP A 88 -5.17 0.25 -18.18
CA ASP A 88 -6.54 0.71 -18.45
C ASP A 88 -6.68 1.31 -19.85
N ALA A 89 -7.60 0.78 -20.65
CA ALA A 89 -7.83 1.26 -22.01
C ALA A 89 -8.24 2.73 -22.00
N SER A 90 -7.27 3.63 -22.24
CA SER A 90 -7.54 5.05 -22.33
C SER A 90 -8.49 5.26 -23.51
N PHE A 91 -9.57 6.00 -23.28
CA PHE A 91 -10.61 6.25 -24.28
C PHE A 91 -10.02 6.87 -25.56
N ALA A 92 -8.91 7.61 -25.43
CA ALA A 92 -8.14 8.16 -26.54
C ALA A 92 -7.47 7.09 -27.42
N ALA A 93 -6.94 6.01 -26.84
CA ALA A 93 -6.30 4.92 -27.60
C ALA A 93 -7.29 4.15 -28.47
N ARG A 94 -8.54 3.99 -28.00
CA ARG A 94 -9.63 3.35 -28.76
C ARG A 94 -10.06 4.12 -30.00
N PHE A 95 -9.87 5.44 -30.03
CA PHE A 95 -10.24 6.29 -31.17
C PHE A 95 -9.15 6.39 -32.24
N SER A 96 -7.88 6.18 -31.87
CA SER A 96 -6.74 6.35 -32.78
C SER A 96 -6.45 5.14 -33.69
N GLY A 97 -7.17 4.03 -33.56
CA GLY A 97 -6.97 2.83 -34.41
C GLY A 97 -5.57 2.21 -34.34
N GLY A 98 -4.74 2.63 -33.38
CA GLY A 98 -3.42 2.07 -33.12
C GLY A 98 -3.57 0.70 -32.46
N GLY A 99 -2.99 -0.32 -33.08
CA GLY A 99 -3.08 -1.71 -32.64
C GLY A 99 -2.71 -1.90 -31.17
N ASP A 100 -3.59 -2.62 -30.48
CA ASP A 100 -3.55 -2.94 -29.05
C ASP A 100 -2.61 -4.13 -28.74
N ASP A 101 -1.83 -4.59 -29.73
CA ASP A 101 -1.12 -5.89 -29.68
C ASP A 101 0.05 -5.93 -28.68
N ASP A 102 0.67 -4.79 -28.38
CA ASP A 102 1.77 -4.71 -27.39
C ASP A 102 1.30 -4.37 -25.97
N ARG A 103 -0.01 -4.13 -25.78
CA ARG A 103 -0.56 -3.71 -24.49
C ARG A 103 -0.69 -4.87 -23.51
N MET A 104 -0.40 -4.60 -22.23
CA MET A 104 -0.76 -5.53 -21.16
C MET A 104 -2.27 -5.53 -20.90
N THR A 105 -3.01 -6.45 -21.52
CA THR A 105 -4.44 -6.68 -21.28
C THR A 105 -4.68 -7.58 -20.07
N ARG A 106 -5.92 -7.60 -19.55
CA ARG A 106 -6.31 -8.51 -18.47
C ARG A 106 -6.19 -9.96 -18.90
N GLU A 107 -6.61 -10.27 -20.11
CA GLU A 107 -6.51 -11.59 -20.70
C GLU A 107 -5.04 -12.05 -20.75
N ARG A 108 -4.11 -11.14 -21.10
CA ARG A 108 -2.68 -11.43 -21.09
C ARG A 108 -2.13 -11.64 -19.68
N ALA A 109 -2.57 -10.85 -18.70
CA ALA A 109 -2.20 -11.06 -17.30
C ALA A 109 -2.67 -12.41 -16.78
N VAL A 110 -3.89 -12.85 -17.13
CA VAL A 110 -4.43 -14.18 -16.80
C VAL A 110 -3.58 -15.29 -17.41
N GLU A 111 -3.15 -15.15 -18.66
CA GLU A 111 -2.26 -16.13 -19.31
C GLU A 111 -0.92 -16.27 -18.62
N ILE A 112 -0.27 -15.14 -18.33
CA ILE A 112 1.01 -15.11 -17.61
C ILE A 112 0.84 -15.76 -16.24
N TYR A 113 -0.25 -15.43 -15.55
CA TYR A 113 -0.53 -15.97 -14.23
C TYR A 113 -0.72 -17.49 -14.25
N LEU A 114 -1.57 -18.01 -15.14
CA LEU A 114 -1.79 -19.46 -15.26
C LEU A 114 -0.53 -20.20 -15.72
N ALA A 115 0.25 -19.61 -16.63
CA ALA A 115 1.52 -20.18 -17.09
C ALA A 115 2.55 -20.31 -15.96
N SER A 116 2.46 -19.48 -14.91
CA SER A 116 3.38 -19.49 -13.77
C SER A 116 3.24 -20.74 -12.87
N PHE A 117 2.17 -21.52 -13.01
CA PHE A 117 1.85 -22.60 -12.07
C PHE A 117 2.65 -23.90 -12.26
N GLY A 118 3.30 -24.08 -13.42
CA GLY A 118 4.25 -25.18 -13.64
C GLY A 118 3.71 -26.60 -13.38
N GLY A 119 2.40 -26.82 -13.54
CA GLY A 119 1.76 -28.13 -13.34
C GLY A 119 1.14 -28.38 -11.96
N ALA A 120 1.13 -27.38 -11.06
CA ALA A 120 0.35 -27.42 -9.83
C ALA A 120 -1.16 -27.32 -10.12
N ASP A 121 -2.01 -27.74 -9.16
CA ASP A 121 -3.46 -27.52 -9.20
C ASP A 121 -3.75 -26.01 -9.27
N PRO A 122 -4.23 -25.49 -10.42
CA PRO A 122 -4.43 -24.07 -10.63
C PRO A 122 -5.48 -23.48 -9.68
N ALA A 123 -6.56 -24.20 -9.41
CA ALA A 123 -7.65 -23.71 -8.57
C ALA A 123 -7.17 -23.54 -7.11
N ALA A 124 -6.48 -24.54 -6.57
CA ALA A 124 -5.89 -24.46 -5.23
C ALA A 124 -4.87 -23.33 -5.12
N ARG A 125 -4.07 -23.09 -6.17
CA ARG A 125 -3.10 -22.01 -6.19
C ARG A 125 -3.77 -20.64 -6.20
N ILE A 126 -4.78 -20.45 -7.04
CA ILE A 126 -5.57 -19.21 -7.10
C ILE A 126 -6.21 -18.93 -5.75
N ALA A 127 -6.80 -19.93 -5.10
CA ALA A 127 -7.39 -19.78 -3.78
C ALA A 127 -6.35 -19.41 -2.71
N ALA A 128 -5.13 -19.95 -2.78
CA ALA A 128 -4.05 -19.60 -1.87
C ALA A 128 -3.58 -18.14 -2.05
N ASP A 129 -3.40 -17.71 -3.29
CA ASP A 129 -2.98 -16.34 -3.59
C ASP A 129 -4.11 -15.33 -3.27
N ALA A 130 -5.38 -15.70 -3.42
CA ALA A 130 -6.52 -14.93 -2.95
C ALA A 130 -6.54 -14.78 -1.42
N ARG A 131 -6.31 -15.86 -0.66
CA ARG A 131 -6.20 -15.80 0.82
C ARG A 131 -5.08 -14.86 1.27
N ARG A 132 -3.95 -14.85 0.56
CA ARG A 132 -2.87 -13.89 0.85
C ARG A 132 -3.35 -12.44 0.69
N HIS A 133 -4.09 -12.14 -0.38
CA HIS A 133 -4.64 -10.80 -0.59
C HIS A 133 -5.69 -10.42 0.46
N LEU A 134 -6.53 -11.37 0.89
CA LEU A 134 -7.47 -11.13 1.99
C LEU A 134 -6.75 -10.77 3.29
N SER A 135 -5.70 -11.54 3.64
CA SER A 135 -4.89 -11.24 4.81
C SER A 135 -4.22 -9.86 4.72
N ALA A 136 -3.74 -9.47 3.54
CA ALA A 136 -3.15 -8.14 3.33
C ALA A 136 -4.20 -7.03 3.40
N ALA A 137 -5.40 -7.27 2.89
CA ALA A 137 -6.52 -6.32 2.96
C ALA A 137 -6.97 -6.09 4.40
N ASP A 138 -7.07 -7.15 5.20
CA ASP A 138 -7.39 -7.05 6.64
C ASP A 138 -6.31 -6.29 7.42
N ALA A 139 -5.03 -6.56 7.12
CA ALA A 139 -3.92 -5.84 7.72
C ALA A 139 -3.96 -4.34 7.36
N LEU A 140 -4.22 -4.01 6.09
CA LEU A 140 -4.37 -2.63 5.62
C LEU A 140 -5.56 -1.94 6.31
N ALA A 141 -6.72 -2.60 6.39
CA ALA A 141 -7.90 -2.08 7.07
C ALA A 141 -7.61 -1.78 8.55
N GLY A 142 -6.90 -2.69 9.25
CA GLY A 142 -6.52 -2.49 10.64
C GLY A 142 -5.54 -1.33 10.85
N VAL A 143 -4.55 -1.15 9.96
CA VAL A 143 -3.64 0.00 10.00
C VAL A 143 -4.40 1.31 9.74
N ALA A 144 -5.28 1.32 8.75
CA ALA A 144 -6.07 2.49 8.38
C ALA A 144 -7.08 2.90 9.46
N ALA A 145 -7.76 1.95 10.10
CA ALA A 145 -8.64 2.23 11.22
C ALA A 145 -7.90 2.92 12.37
N ARG A 146 -6.72 2.39 12.75
CA ARG A 146 -5.86 3.03 13.76
C ARG A 146 -5.39 4.43 13.35
N ALA A 147 -5.06 4.63 12.07
CA ALA A 147 -4.68 5.94 11.55
C ALA A 147 -5.85 6.94 11.55
N SER A 148 -7.08 6.46 11.34
CA SER A 148 -8.31 7.26 11.38
C SER A 148 -8.60 7.80 12.79
N GLU A 149 -8.45 6.93 13.80
CA GLU A 149 -8.64 7.28 15.21
C GLU A 149 -7.52 8.20 15.72
N GLY A 150 -6.27 7.90 15.36
CA GLY A 150 -5.08 8.63 15.82
C GLY A 150 -5.04 10.10 15.39
N ALA A 151 -4.20 10.92 16.04
CA ALA A 151 -4.13 12.36 15.79
C ALA A 151 -3.85 12.75 14.32
N GLY A 152 -3.41 11.80 13.50
CA GLY A 152 -2.87 11.99 12.16
C GLY A 152 -3.69 11.65 10.94
N ALA A 153 -4.99 11.49 11.05
CA ALA A 153 -5.86 11.29 9.89
C ALA A 153 -5.64 12.38 8.81
N ARG A 154 -5.28 11.97 7.59
CA ARG A 154 -5.03 12.87 6.46
C ARG A 154 -5.78 12.40 5.21
N LEU A 155 -6.25 13.35 4.41
CA LEU A 155 -6.88 13.05 3.11
C LEU A 155 -5.92 12.34 2.13
N SER A 156 -4.61 12.56 2.25
CA SER A 156 -3.64 11.84 1.42
C SER A 156 -3.49 10.36 1.79
N ASP A 157 -3.91 9.95 2.99
CA ASP A 157 -3.99 8.54 3.38
C ASP A 157 -5.25 7.87 2.79
N VAL A 158 -6.34 8.63 2.62
CA VAL A 158 -7.53 8.18 1.87
C VAL A 158 -7.17 7.84 0.43
N ALA A 159 -6.35 8.67 -0.23
CA ALA A 159 -5.88 8.40 -1.60
C ALA A 159 -5.08 7.09 -1.70
N VAL A 160 -4.34 6.71 -0.65
CA VAL A 160 -3.64 5.41 -0.58
C VAL A 160 -4.66 4.26 -0.51
N LEU A 161 -5.68 4.38 0.33
CA LEU A 161 -6.74 3.37 0.43
C LEU A 161 -7.53 3.21 -0.87
N GLU A 162 -7.89 4.31 -1.53
CA GLU A 162 -8.60 4.26 -2.81
C GLU A 162 -7.78 3.55 -3.90
N ALA A 163 -6.48 3.84 -3.97
CA ALA A 163 -5.58 3.13 -4.88
C ALA A 163 -5.52 1.64 -4.56
N SER A 164 -5.40 1.28 -3.28
CA SER A 164 -5.41 -0.11 -2.82
C SER A 164 -6.74 -0.84 -3.10
N ILE A 165 -7.87 -0.15 -3.00
CA ILE A 165 -9.19 -0.69 -3.36
C ILE A 165 -9.26 -0.97 -4.86
N ALA A 166 -8.74 -0.06 -5.69
CA ALA A 166 -8.66 -0.25 -7.13
C ALA A 166 -7.79 -1.47 -7.49
N ASP A 167 -6.62 -1.61 -6.86
CA ASP A 167 -5.71 -2.74 -7.05
C ASP A 167 -6.39 -4.06 -6.63
N LEU A 168 -7.07 -4.12 -5.49
CA LEU A 168 -7.78 -5.32 -5.04
C LEU A 168 -8.94 -5.71 -5.99
N ARG A 169 -9.65 -4.72 -6.57
CA ARG A 169 -10.70 -4.96 -7.57
C ARG A 169 -10.12 -5.58 -8.84
N GLU A 170 -8.97 -5.11 -9.31
CA GLU A 170 -8.31 -5.67 -10.50
C GLU A 170 -7.75 -7.07 -10.20
N THR A 171 -7.11 -7.27 -9.05
CA THR A 171 -6.65 -8.61 -8.61
C THR A 171 -7.80 -9.61 -8.57
N ARG A 172 -8.95 -9.21 -8.01
CA ARG A 172 -10.16 -10.02 -8.04
C ARG A 172 -10.58 -10.35 -9.47
N ALA A 173 -10.59 -9.37 -10.37
CA ALA A 173 -10.95 -9.60 -11.78
C ALA A 173 -10.03 -10.63 -12.44
N VAL A 174 -8.72 -10.57 -12.20
CA VAL A 174 -7.75 -11.54 -12.71
C VAL A 174 -7.99 -12.94 -12.13
N TYR A 175 -8.23 -13.07 -10.82
CA TYR A 175 -8.53 -14.38 -10.22
C TYR A 175 -9.80 -15.02 -10.77
N ILE A 176 -10.89 -14.26 -10.87
CA ILE A 176 -12.15 -14.78 -11.40
C ILE A 176 -12.03 -15.14 -12.87
N ALA A 177 -11.30 -14.36 -13.67
CA ALA A 177 -11.02 -14.68 -15.06
C ALA A 177 -10.13 -15.93 -15.20
N ALA A 178 -9.13 -16.09 -14.33
CA ALA A 178 -8.27 -17.28 -14.29
C ALA A 178 -9.06 -18.54 -13.93
N LEU A 179 -9.92 -18.49 -12.90
CA LEU A 179 -10.80 -19.60 -12.51
C LEU A 179 -11.76 -19.99 -13.64
N LYS A 180 -12.35 -19.01 -14.33
CA LYS A 180 -13.19 -19.27 -15.50
C LYS A 180 -12.41 -19.90 -16.65
N LYS A 181 -11.16 -19.50 -16.88
CA LYS A 181 -10.31 -20.02 -17.97
C LYS A 181 -9.88 -21.48 -17.75
N ILE A 182 -9.88 -21.96 -16.50
CA ILE A 182 -9.61 -23.36 -16.15
C ILE A 182 -10.90 -24.17 -15.94
N ASP A 183 -12.06 -23.63 -16.32
CA ASP A 183 -13.38 -24.25 -16.13
C ASP A 183 -13.68 -24.67 -14.67
N ALA A 184 -13.25 -23.86 -13.70
CA ALA A 184 -13.59 -24.07 -12.29
C ALA A 184 -15.11 -23.97 -12.08
N ASP A 185 -15.64 -24.76 -11.15
CA ASP A 185 -17.06 -24.72 -10.80
C ASP A 185 -17.48 -23.39 -10.13
N GLY A 186 -18.80 -23.16 -10.09
CA GLY A 186 -19.37 -21.96 -9.51
C GLY A 186 -18.99 -21.76 -8.03
N ASP A 187 -18.96 -22.85 -7.26
CA ASP A 187 -18.65 -22.81 -5.82
C ASP A 187 -17.19 -22.37 -5.59
N THR A 188 -16.25 -22.82 -6.41
CA THR A 188 -14.84 -22.40 -6.37
C THR A 188 -14.69 -20.93 -6.74
N ILE A 189 -15.42 -20.47 -7.76
CA ILE A 189 -15.44 -19.07 -8.18
C ILE A 189 -15.99 -18.20 -7.04
N ASP A 190 -17.08 -18.63 -6.40
CA ASP A 190 -17.75 -17.88 -5.33
C ASP A 190 -16.92 -17.86 -4.04
N GLY A 191 -16.25 -18.96 -3.72
CA GLY A 191 -15.30 -19.05 -2.61
C GLY A 191 -14.13 -18.06 -2.72
N VAL A 192 -13.81 -17.56 -3.92
CA VAL A 192 -12.81 -16.49 -4.13
C VAL A 192 -13.48 -15.12 -4.27
N ARG A 193 -14.60 -15.04 -4.99
CA ARG A 193 -15.30 -13.79 -5.30
C ARG A 193 -15.85 -13.11 -4.05
N GLU A 194 -16.62 -13.84 -3.24
CA GLU A 194 -17.37 -13.23 -2.14
C GLU A 194 -16.47 -12.66 -1.04
N PRO A 195 -15.41 -13.35 -0.58
CA PRO A 195 -14.51 -12.78 0.41
C PRO A 195 -13.79 -11.52 -0.10
N LEU A 196 -13.37 -11.50 -1.37
CA LEU A 196 -12.72 -10.34 -1.97
C LEU A 196 -13.68 -9.16 -2.10
N ASP A 197 -14.95 -9.40 -2.47
CA ASP A 197 -15.99 -8.37 -2.48
C ASP A 197 -16.27 -7.82 -1.07
N ALA A 198 -16.27 -8.67 -0.05
CA ALA A 198 -16.39 -8.26 1.34
C ALA A 198 -15.20 -7.40 1.79
N ALA A 199 -13.98 -7.79 1.43
CA ALA A 199 -12.76 -7.03 1.73
C ALA A 199 -12.77 -5.64 1.07
N VAL A 200 -13.18 -5.55 -0.21
CA VAL A 200 -13.35 -4.27 -0.93
C VAL A 200 -14.36 -3.37 -0.21
N LYS A 201 -15.51 -3.91 0.22
CA LYS A 201 -16.52 -3.16 0.98
C LYS A 201 -15.99 -2.66 2.32
N ASN A 202 -15.25 -3.51 3.04
CA ASN A 202 -14.67 -3.15 4.33
C ASN A 202 -13.63 -2.03 4.19
N LEU A 203 -12.72 -2.14 3.21
CA LEU A 203 -11.75 -1.08 2.92
C LEU A 203 -12.43 0.24 2.53
N GLY A 204 -13.51 0.19 1.74
CA GLY A 204 -14.30 1.38 1.40
C GLY A 204 -14.89 2.07 2.64
N ARG A 205 -15.50 1.31 3.56
CA ARG A 205 -16.00 1.85 4.83
C ARG A 205 -14.88 2.50 5.65
N VAL A 206 -13.72 1.87 5.74
CA VAL A 206 -12.57 2.42 6.48
C VAL A 206 -12.03 3.69 5.81
N ALA A 207 -12.05 3.76 4.48
CA ALA A 207 -11.66 4.96 3.74
C ALA A 207 -12.63 6.13 4.01
N ASP A 208 -13.94 5.86 4.04
CA ASP A 208 -14.97 6.85 4.38
C ASP A 208 -14.79 7.37 5.81
N GLU A 209 -14.58 6.47 6.79
CA GLU A 209 -14.32 6.83 8.18
C GLU A 209 -13.05 7.69 8.33
N LEU A 210 -11.97 7.31 7.62
CA LEU A 210 -10.73 8.07 7.59
C LEU A 210 -10.93 9.46 6.97
N ALA A 211 -11.69 9.57 5.88
CA ALA A 211 -12.01 10.83 5.24
C ALA A 211 -12.82 11.74 6.17
N GLU A 212 -13.85 11.20 6.81
CA GLU A 212 -14.70 11.94 7.74
C GLU A 212 -13.88 12.46 8.94
N ASN A 213 -13.02 11.62 9.52
CA ASN A 213 -12.18 12.00 10.65
C ASN A 213 -11.09 13.01 10.27
N ALA A 214 -10.52 12.89 9.07
CA ALA A 214 -9.59 13.89 8.53
C ALA A 214 -10.27 15.25 8.35
N MET A 215 -11.52 15.28 7.87
CA MET A 215 -12.30 16.51 7.72
C MET A 215 -12.71 17.13 9.06
N LYS A 216 -13.19 16.33 10.02
CA LYS A 216 -13.55 16.77 11.39
C LYS A 216 -12.36 17.44 12.10
N LYS A 217 -11.17 16.85 11.99
CA LYS A 217 -9.94 17.42 12.58
C LYS A 217 -9.52 18.73 11.89
N ARG A 218 -9.73 18.82 10.58
CA ARG A 218 -9.47 20.06 9.84
C ARG A 218 -10.40 21.17 10.34
N SER A 219 -11.71 20.92 10.43
CA SER A 219 -12.68 21.92 10.87
C SER A 219 -12.49 22.34 12.34
N SER A 220 -12.12 21.42 13.24
CA SER A 220 -11.82 21.77 14.64
C SER A 220 -10.60 22.68 14.80
N ASN A 221 -9.63 22.61 13.88
CA ASN A 221 -8.45 23.48 13.89
C ASN A 221 -8.73 24.89 13.35
N PHE A 222 -9.80 25.07 12.56
CA PHE A 222 -10.20 26.39 12.05
C PHE A 222 -11.08 27.20 13.01
N ALA A 223 -11.77 26.54 13.96
CA ALA A 223 -12.73 27.22 14.85
C ALA A 223 -12.09 28.14 15.91
N GLY A 224 -10.78 28.08 16.13
CA GLY A 224 -10.08 28.89 17.13
C GLY A 224 -10.49 28.58 18.58
N PRO A 225 -9.57 28.52 19.55
CA PRO A 225 -9.92 28.36 20.97
C PRO A 225 -10.74 29.53 21.55
N ASP A 226 -10.80 30.68 20.85
CA ASP A 226 -11.51 31.87 21.31
C ASP A 226 -13.04 31.76 21.24
N ALA A 227 -13.58 30.90 20.36
CA ALA A 227 -15.04 30.68 20.27
C ALA A 227 -15.60 29.93 21.49
N ARG A 228 -14.77 29.17 22.23
CA ARG A 228 -15.20 28.41 23.42
C ARG A 228 -15.05 29.18 24.73
N ARG A 229 -14.28 30.28 24.76
CA ARG A 229 -14.14 31.15 25.95
C ARG A 229 -15.12 32.32 25.97
N ALA A 230 -15.68 32.70 24.83
CA ALA A 230 -16.65 33.80 24.73
C ALA A 230 -18.05 33.47 25.27
N GLY A 231 -18.33 32.22 25.67
CA GLY A 231 -19.61 31.79 26.25
C GLY A 231 -19.60 31.60 27.77
N ALA A 232 -18.55 32.05 28.47
CA ALA A 232 -18.39 31.87 29.92
C ALA A 232 -18.31 33.21 30.70
N LEU A 233 -18.99 34.25 30.20
CA LEU A 233 -19.24 35.50 30.93
C LEU A 233 -20.73 35.82 30.91
#